data_AF-A0A244EC51-F1
#
_entry.id   AF-A0A244EC51-F1
#
_cell.length_a   1.000
_cell.length_b   1.000
_cell.length_c   1.000
_cell.angle_alpha   90.00
_cell.angle_beta   90.00
_cell.angle_gamma   90.00
#
_symmetry.space_group_name_H-M   'P 1'
#
loop_
_entity.id
_entity.type
_entity.pdbx_description
1 polymer ?
#
loop_
_entity_poly.entity_id
_entity_poly.type
_entity_poly.pdbx_seq_one_letter_code
_entity_poly.pdbx_strand_id
1 'polypeptide(L)'
;MEDVFNDQPQEEQLQGNPQEQQPASGSTVEPQPGQPGEGGAPTAPENEKHVPLAALEAERKGRQDWKEKAIRYEEELKALRAQGQPQQQPQQLDPIQLVQQQLVNERFNTSEMVARSKYADLDAVVEEFAQAAEKNPALRMALQQSANPYEYAYREGKRIQMLKEIGDDPAAYRAKVEAEIRAQIQPSTPSTPLPASLAGARSTATRSAPSFTGPTPLGSVFPN
;
A
#
# COMPACT_ATOMS: atom_id res chain seq x y z
N MET A 1 27.86 13.08 52.16
CA MET A 1 27.88 11.81 51.40
C MET A 1 26.90 11.95 50.25
N GLU A 2 27.16 12.72 49.18
CA GLU A 2 28.45 13.13 48.56
C GLU A 2 29.40 11.97 48.24
N ASP A 3 29.78 11.96 46.97
CA ASP A 3 30.85 11.24 46.30
C ASP A 3 30.89 9.71 46.41
N VAL A 4 30.81 9.08 45.23
CA VAL A 4 31.74 8.02 44.75
C VAL A 4 31.37 7.67 43.30
N PHE A 5 32.29 7.98 42.36
CA PHE A 5 32.45 7.40 41.00
C PHE A 5 31.25 7.55 40.03
N ASN A 6 31.30 8.22 38.88
CA ASN A 6 32.40 8.49 37.94
C ASN A 6 33.28 7.26 37.66
N ASP A 7 32.84 6.42 36.72
CA ASP A 7 33.73 5.47 36.07
C ASP A 7 33.31 5.27 34.59
N GLN A 8 34.17 5.72 33.68
CA GLN A 8 34.20 5.25 32.30
C GLN A 8 35.24 4.14 32.22
N PRO A 9 34.96 2.97 31.63
CA PRO A 9 35.99 2.15 31.03
C PRO A 9 36.30 2.67 29.62
N GLN A 10 37.52 3.17 29.42
CA GLN A 10 38.14 3.15 28.09
C GLN A 10 38.73 1.76 27.80
N GLU A 11 39.34 1.60 26.61
CA GLU A 11 40.33 0.54 26.29
C GLU A 11 39.75 -0.90 26.14
N GLU A 12 40.16 -1.75 25.18
CA GLU A 12 41.08 -1.59 24.04
C GLU A 12 40.98 -2.77 23.03
N GLN A 13 41.71 -2.63 21.89
CA GLN A 13 42.38 -3.69 21.11
C GLN A 13 41.66 -4.59 20.09
N LEU A 14 42.52 -5.22 19.25
CA LEU A 14 42.32 -6.15 18.12
C LEU A 14 42.00 -5.45 16.78
N GLN A 15 42.96 -5.10 15.90
CA GLN A 15 44.10 -5.83 15.31
C GLN A 15 43.66 -6.98 14.38
N GLY A 16 43.79 -6.81 13.05
CA GLY A 16 43.59 -7.89 12.06
C GLY A 16 43.19 -7.46 10.63
N ASN A 17 44.11 -7.63 9.68
CA ASN A 17 43.90 -7.78 8.23
C ASN A 17 44.41 -9.23 7.90
N PRO A 18 44.12 -9.94 6.77
CA PRO A 18 43.41 -9.53 5.55
C PRO A 18 42.50 -10.61 4.84
N GLN A 19 41.88 -10.20 3.72
CA GLN A 19 41.70 -10.96 2.44
C GLN A 19 40.54 -11.98 2.21
N GLU A 20 40.37 -12.31 0.91
CA GLU A 20 39.47 -13.28 0.23
C GLU A 20 38.07 -12.76 -0.21
N GLN A 21 37.52 -13.01 -1.42
CA GLN A 21 38.02 -13.71 -2.64
C GLN A 21 37.20 -13.33 -3.92
N GLN A 22 37.85 -13.37 -5.09
CA GLN A 22 37.27 -13.73 -6.42
C GLN A 22 37.51 -15.26 -6.63
N PRO A 23 36.92 -16.02 -7.60
CA PRO A 23 36.71 -15.63 -9.02
C PRO A 23 35.55 -16.35 -9.80
N ALA A 24 35.46 -16.12 -11.12
CA ALA A 24 35.10 -17.16 -12.13
C ALA A 24 35.55 -16.73 -13.56
N SER A 25 36.01 -17.66 -14.39
CA SER A 25 36.52 -17.41 -15.77
C SER A 25 36.06 -18.48 -16.77
N GLY A 26 36.17 -18.18 -18.08
CA GLY A 26 36.00 -19.09 -19.22
C GLY A 26 35.57 -18.30 -20.47
N SER A 27 36.33 -18.10 -21.56
CA SER A 27 37.36 -18.86 -22.33
C SER A 27 36.82 -19.99 -23.22
N THR A 28 37.28 -19.98 -24.49
CA THR A 28 37.45 -21.06 -25.52
C THR A 28 36.93 -20.57 -26.92
N VAL A 29 37.72 -20.27 -27.99
CA VAL A 29 38.76 -21.01 -28.79
C VAL A 29 38.10 -21.92 -29.89
N GLU A 30 38.51 -22.09 -31.16
CA GLU A 30 39.82 -22.09 -31.90
C GLU A 30 39.76 -21.33 -33.31
N PRO A 31 40.45 -21.62 -34.46
CA PRO A 31 40.79 -20.67 -35.56
C PRO A 31 40.40 -21.14 -37.00
N GLN A 32 41.01 -20.78 -38.16
CA GLN A 32 42.28 -21.29 -38.78
C GLN A 32 42.47 -20.68 -40.24
N PRO A 33 43.44 -21.04 -41.15
CA PRO A 33 44.61 -20.19 -41.46
C PRO A 33 45.06 -20.06 -42.97
N GLY A 34 46.24 -19.45 -43.19
CA GLY A 34 47.17 -19.68 -44.34
C GLY A 34 47.34 -18.51 -45.31
N GLN A 35 48.52 -18.19 -45.89
CA GLN A 35 49.92 -18.69 -45.86
C GLN A 35 50.81 -17.64 -46.63
N PRO A 36 52.15 -17.78 -46.87
CA PRO A 36 53.28 -18.32 -46.07
C PRO A 36 54.63 -17.51 -46.14
N GLY A 37 55.57 -17.73 -45.19
CA GLY A 37 57.05 -17.54 -45.30
C GLY A 37 57.61 -16.10 -45.34
N GLU A 38 58.82 -15.74 -44.89
CA GLU A 38 59.93 -16.34 -44.11
C GLU A 38 60.58 -15.18 -43.31
N GLY A 39 61.27 -15.28 -42.16
CA GLY A 39 61.56 -16.36 -41.22
C GLY A 39 62.46 -15.82 -40.08
N GLY A 40 62.40 -16.41 -38.87
CA GLY A 40 63.29 -16.10 -37.74
C GLY A 40 62.66 -15.33 -36.58
N ALA A 41 62.35 -16.04 -35.49
CA ALA A 41 61.97 -15.50 -34.18
C ALA A 41 62.93 -16.06 -33.11
N PRO A 42 63.08 -15.44 -31.92
CA PRO A 42 62.07 -15.65 -30.88
C PRO A 42 61.77 -14.42 -29.98
N THR A 43 60.84 -14.61 -29.04
CA THR A 43 60.47 -13.73 -27.91
C THR A 43 59.85 -12.39 -28.25
N ALA A 44 58.54 -12.30 -28.00
CA ALA A 44 57.93 -11.04 -27.56
C ALA A 44 58.17 -10.86 -26.06
N PRO A 45 58.68 -9.72 -25.61
CA PRO A 45 58.36 -9.14 -24.32
C PRO A 45 57.40 -7.95 -24.49
N GLU A 46 56.61 -7.75 -23.45
CA GLU A 46 55.64 -6.68 -23.18
C GLU A 46 55.45 -5.54 -24.20
N ASN A 47 54.18 -5.39 -24.60
CA ASN A 47 53.65 -4.17 -25.20
C ASN A 47 53.54 -3.09 -24.11
N GLU A 48 54.69 -2.53 -23.72
CA GLU A 48 54.78 -1.36 -22.86
C GLU A 48 54.03 -0.21 -23.54
N LYS A 49 52.81 0.05 -23.08
CA LYS A 49 51.96 1.16 -23.54
C LYS A 49 52.55 2.48 -23.05
N HIS A 50 53.63 2.91 -23.69
CA HIS A 50 54.18 4.26 -23.58
C HIS A 50 53.16 5.27 -24.11
N VAL A 51 52.25 5.70 -23.23
CA VAL A 51 51.40 6.87 -23.50
C VAL A 51 52.33 8.08 -23.65
N PRO A 52 52.31 8.78 -24.79
CA PRO A 52 53.14 9.98 -24.95
C PRO A 52 52.81 11.00 -23.86
N LEU A 53 53.82 11.61 -23.24
CA LEU A 53 53.61 12.58 -22.16
C LEU A 53 52.66 13.72 -22.56
N ALA A 54 52.75 14.18 -23.81
CA ALA A 54 51.84 15.17 -24.38
C ALA A 54 50.36 14.71 -24.42
N ALA A 55 50.09 13.41 -24.60
CA ALA A 55 48.73 12.86 -24.53
C ALA A 55 48.22 12.80 -23.09
N LEU A 56 49.09 12.49 -22.12
CA LEU A 56 48.76 12.53 -20.69
C LEU A 56 48.51 13.97 -20.22
N GLU A 57 49.30 14.94 -20.68
CA GLU A 57 49.11 16.36 -20.39
C GLU A 57 47.83 16.93 -21.00
N ALA A 58 47.51 16.55 -22.24
CA ALA A 58 46.24 16.91 -22.87
C ALA A 58 45.03 16.30 -22.12
N GLU A 59 45.15 15.05 -21.64
CA GLU A 59 44.13 14.39 -20.84
C GLU A 59 43.95 15.06 -19.47
N ARG A 60 45.06 15.36 -18.77
CA ARG A 60 45.06 16.10 -17.51
C ARG A 60 44.45 17.49 -17.66
N LYS A 61 44.81 18.23 -18.72
CA LYS A 61 44.22 19.55 -19.01
C LYS A 61 42.74 19.44 -19.29
N GLY A 62 42.33 18.49 -20.13
CA GLY A 62 40.91 18.19 -20.38
C GLY A 62 40.13 17.89 -19.09
N ARG A 63 40.68 17.06 -18.19
CA ARG A 63 40.07 16.80 -16.87
C ARG A 63 39.96 18.04 -16.00
N GLN A 64 40.97 18.92 -16.02
CA GLN A 64 40.92 20.20 -15.29
C GLN A 64 39.86 21.14 -15.86
N ASP A 65 39.82 21.32 -17.18
CA ASP A 65 38.83 22.15 -17.88
C ASP A 65 37.40 21.62 -17.64
N TRP A 66 37.19 20.30 -17.66
CA TRP A 66 35.90 19.69 -17.34
C TRP A 66 35.51 19.85 -15.87
N LYS A 67 36.47 19.74 -14.94
CA LYS A 67 36.23 19.95 -13.51
C LYS A 67 35.85 21.40 -13.22
N GLU A 68 36.52 22.39 -13.80
CA GLU A 68 36.16 23.81 -13.62
C GLU A 68 34.77 24.10 -14.19
N LYS A 69 34.44 23.57 -15.37
CA LYS A 69 33.08 23.68 -15.94
C LYS A 69 32.02 23.05 -15.05
N ALA A 70 32.28 21.85 -14.52
CA ALA A 70 31.35 21.17 -13.60
C ALA A 70 31.10 22.00 -12.33
N ILE A 71 32.16 22.56 -11.72
CA ILE A 71 32.05 23.44 -10.55
C ILE A 71 31.23 24.69 -10.89
N ARG A 72 31.51 25.37 -12.00
CA ARG A 72 30.73 26.56 -12.41
C ARG A 72 29.25 26.25 -12.64
N TYR A 73 28.93 25.13 -13.29
CA TYR A 73 27.54 24.73 -13.51
C TYR A 73 26.84 24.32 -12.21
N GLU A 74 27.55 23.70 -11.26
CA GLU A 74 27.01 23.41 -9.92
C GLU A 74 26.75 24.69 -9.12
N GLU A 75 27.66 25.66 -9.18
CA GLU A 75 27.49 27.00 -8.59
C GLU A 75 26.32 27.77 -9.23
N GLU A 76 26.18 27.72 -10.55
CA GLU A 76 25.07 28.33 -11.28
C GLU A 76 23.73 27.67 -10.91
N LEU A 77 23.66 26.33 -10.90
CA LEU A 77 22.48 25.58 -10.43
C LEU A 77 22.14 25.87 -8.98
N LYS A 78 23.15 26.03 -8.11
CA LYS A 78 22.98 26.39 -6.70
C LYS A 78 22.49 27.83 -6.54
N ALA A 79 22.99 28.77 -7.33
CA ALA A 79 22.53 30.16 -7.35
C ALA A 79 21.09 30.28 -7.90
N LEU A 80 20.77 29.55 -8.97
CA LEU A 80 19.43 29.54 -9.56
C LEU A 80 18.43 28.86 -8.62
N ARG A 81 18.83 27.77 -7.93
CA ARG A 81 18.06 27.16 -6.85
C ARG A 81 17.88 28.12 -5.66
N ALA A 82 18.90 28.90 -5.29
CA ALA A 82 18.81 29.88 -4.22
C ALA A 82 17.91 31.09 -4.57
N GLN A 83 17.79 31.46 -5.85
CA GLN A 83 16.81 32.45 -6.31
C GLN A 83 15.39 31.88 -6.43
N GLY A 84 15.25 30.62 -6.86
CA GLY A 84 13.95 29.98 -7.10
C GLY A 84 13.32 29.29 -5.90
N GLN A 85 14.11 28.93 -4.88
CA GLN A 85 13.59 28.41 -3.62
C GLN A 85 13.34 29.58 -2.66
N PRO A 86 12.07 29.86 -2.26
CA PRO A 86 11.89 30.51 -0.95
C PRO A 86 12.62 29.66 0.08
N GLN A 87 13.35 30.29 1.01
CA GLN A 87 13.93 29.57 2.15
C GLN A 87 12.79 28.91 2.92
N GLN A 88 12.52 27.65 2.63
CA GLN A 88 11.69 26.81 3.48
C GLN A 88 12.54 26.46 4.70
N GLN A 89 12.60 27.42 5.62
CA GLN A 89 12.79 27.11 7.03
C GLN A 89 11.86 25.93 7.32
N PRO A 90 12.32 24.86 8.00
CA PRO A 90 11.44 23.77 8.37
C PRO A 90 10.31 24.38 9.18
N GLN A 91 9.11 24.44 8.59
CA GLN A 91 7.95 25.00 9.27
C GLN A 91 7.74 24.13 10.49
N GLN A 92 8.02 24.71 11.67
CA GLN A 92 7.64 24.11 12.93
C GLN A 92 6.12 24.08 12.91
N LEU A 93 5.55 22.96 12.46
CA LEU A 93 4.13 22.70 12.52
C LEU A 93 3.69 22.99 13.95
N ASP A 94 2.76 23.93 14.13
CA ASP A 94 2.29 24.29 15.46
C ASP A 94 1.92 23.00 16.20
N PRO A 95 2.35 22.81 17.45
CA PRO A 95 2.08 21.56 18.18
C PRO A 95 0.57 21.26 18.27
N ILE A 96 -0.26 22.31 18.24
CA ILE A 96 -1.73 22.21 18.16
C ILE A 96 -2.19 21.63 16.81
N GLN A 97 -1.59 22.03 15.68
CA GLN A 97 -1.92 21.48 14.35
C GLN A 97 -1.48 20.01 14.25
N LEU A 98 -0.32 19.65 14.81
CA LEU A 98 0.15 18.26 14.84
C LEU A 98 -0.81 17.35 15.62
N VAL A 99 -1.23 17.76 16.82
CA VAL A 99 -2.20 17.02 17.64
C VAL A 99 -3.56 16.93 16.94
N GLN A 100 -4.01 18.00 16.28
CA GLN A 100 -5.26 17.98 15.51
C GLN A 100 -5.19 17.00 14.33
N GLN A 101 -4.07 16.94 13.61
CA GLN A 101 -3.87 15.99 12.52
C GLN A 101 -3.85 14.54 13.03
N GLN A 102 -3.18 14.28 14.16
CA GLN A 102 -3.21 12.96 14.81
C GLN A 102 -4.63 12.54 15.17
N LEU A 103 -5.42 13.43 15.79
CA LEU A 103 -6.82 13.14 16.14
C LEU A 103 -7.69 12.84 14.89
N VAL A 104 -7.46 13.55 13.79
CA VAL A 104 -8.15 13.27 12.51
C VAL A 104 -7.76 11.88 12.01
N ASN A 105 -6.47 11.55 11.99
CA ASN A 105 -5.97 10.25 11.52
C ASN A 105 -6.52 9.10 12.38
N GLU A 106 -6.50 9.23 13.70
CA GLU A 106 -7.09 8.23 14.62
C GLU A 106 -8.59 8.04 14.38
N ARG A 107 -9.34 9.10 14.11
CA ARG A 107 -10.77 9.00 13.74
C ARG A 107 -10.96 8.28 12.40
N PHE A 108 -10.09 8.49 11.42
CA PHE A 108 -10.12 7.72 10.17
C PHE A 108 -9.83 6.24 10.45
N ASN A 109 -8.71 5.92 11.09
CA ASN A 109 -8.28 4.54 11.41
C ASN A 109 -9.35 3.75 12.19
N THR A 110 -9.89 4.34 13.26
CA THR A 110 -10.92 3.70 14.09
C THR A 110 -12.22 3.48 13.32
N SER A 111 -12.66 4.46 12.51
CA SER A 111 -13.85 4.29 11.67
C SER A 111 -13.64 3.25 10.56
N GLU A 112 -12.42 3.10 10.03
CA GLU A 112 -12.08 2.05 9.05
C GLU A 112 -12.21 0.67 9.68
N MET A 113 -11.60 0.46 10.85
CA MET A 113 -11.67 -0.80 11.58
C MET A 113 -13.13 -1.22 11.86
N VAL A 114 -13.97 -0.27 12.30
CA VAL A 114 -15.40 -0.50 12.55
C VAL A 114 -16.17 -0.77 11.25
N ALA A 115 -15.84 -0.11 10.15
CA ALA A 115 -16.53 -0.31 8.88
C ALA A 115 -16.13 -1.65 8.23
N ARG A 116 -14.84 -2.02 8.26
CA ARG A 116 -14.33 -3.33 7.79
C ARG A 116 -14.93 -4.51 8.55
N SER A 117 -15.23 -4.36 9.85
CA SER A 117 -15.87 -5.42 10.63
C SER A 117 -17.36 -5.63 10.31
N LYS A 118 -18.00 -4.66 9.65
CA LYS A 118 -19.41 -4.72 9.22
C LYS A 118 -19.60 -5.05 7.74
N TYR A 119 -18.72 -4.52 6.88
CA TYR A 119 -18.90 -4.50 5.42
C TYR A 119 -17.72 -5.16 4.74
N ALA A 120 -17.96 -6.33 4.13
CA ALA A 120 -16.94 -7.05 3.36
C ALA A 120 -16.63 -6.41 2.01
N ASP A 121 -17.56 -5.60 1.48
CA ASP A 121 -17.48 -4.87 0.22
C ASP A 121 -17.05 -3.40 0.39
N LEU A 122 -16.54 -3.03 1.58
CA LEU A 122 -16.17 -1.67 1.95
C LEU A 122 -15.33 -0.97 0.87
N ASP A 123 -14.22 -1.61 0.46
CA ASP A 123 -13.22 -0.98 -0.41
C ASP A 123 -13.81 -0.60 -1.77
N ALA A 124 -14.60 -1.49 -2.39
CA ALA A 124 -15.25 -1.23 -3.67
C ALA A 124 -16.29 -0.09 -3.59
N VAL A 125 -16.98 0.04 -2.46
CA VAL A 125 -17.98 1.11 -2.25
C VAL A 125 -17.30 2.45 -1.93
N VAL A 126 -16.19 2.42 -1.19
CA VAL A 126 -15.37 3.61 -0.89
C VAL A 126 -14.65 4.13 -2.14
N GLU A 127 -14.21 3.25 -3.04
CA GLU A 127 -13.66 3.63 -4.35
C GLU A 127 -14.72 4.34 -5.20
N GLU A 128 -15.93 3.81 -5.26
CA GLU A 128 -17.08 4.42 -5.95
C GLU A 128 -17.45 5.80 -5.37
N PHE A 129 -17.37 5.94 -4.04
CA PHE A 129 -17.48 7.24 -3.38
C PHE A 129 -16.32 8.18 -3.75
N ALA A 130 -15.08 7.69 -3.79
CA ALA A 130 -13.91 8.51 -4.12
C ALA A 130 -14.01 9.10 -5.54
N GLN A 131 -14.39 8.30 -6.53
CA GLN A 131 -14.63 8.75 -7.91
C GLN A 131 -15.74 9.81 -8.01
N ALA A 132 -16.75 9.77 -7.14
CA ALA A 132 -17.78 10.79 -7.06
C ALA A 132 -17.29 12.04 -6.32
N ALA A 133 -16.44 11.87 -5.30
CA ALA A 133 -15.88 12.96 -4.49
C ALA A 133 -14.78 13.76 -5.21
N GLU A 134 -14.15 13.19 -6.25
CA GLU A 134 -13.34 13.93 -7.23
C GLU A 134 -14.20 14.90 -8.05
N LYS A 135 -15.39 14.46 -8.47
CA LYS A 135 -16.33 15.25 -9.28
C LYS A 135 -17.14 16.25 -8.44
N ASN A 136 -17.34 15.96 -7.16
CA ASN A 136 -18.08 16.81 -6.23
C ASN A 136 -17.27 17.06 -4.94
N PRO A 137 -16.59 18.22 -4.83
CA PRO A 137 -15.75 18.53 -3.66
C PRO A 137 -16.55 18.64 -2.36
N ALA A 138 -17.87 18.88 -2.41
CA ALA A 138 -18.71 18.92 -1.21
C ALA A 138 -18.75 17.56 -0.49
N LEU A 139 -18.63 16.44 -1.22
CA LEU A 139 -18.54 15.10 -0.63
C LEU A 139 -17.26 14.94 0.20
N ARG A 140 -16.14 15.50 -0.25
CA ARG A 140 -14.86 15.48 0.49
C ARG A 140 -14.96 16.29 1.78
N MET A 141 -15.60 17.47 1.73
CA MET A 141 -15.82 18.30 2.92
C MET A 141 -16.76 17.62 3.92
N ALA A 142 -17.85 17.01 3.44
CA ALA A 142 -18.78 16.26 4.28
C ALA A 142 -18.13 15.03 4.94
N LEU A 143 -17.27 14.30 4.21
CA LEU A 143 -16.46 13.21 4.75
C LEU A 143 -15.59 13.69 5.92
N GLN A 144 -14.85 14.78 5.73
CA GLN A 144 -13.96 15.35 6.75
C GLN A 144 -14.71 15.83 8.00
N GLN A 145 -15.94 16.33 7.85
CA GLN A 145 -16.79 16.78 8.95
C GLN A 145 -17.53 15.64 9.66
N SER A 146 -17.68 14.48 9.01
CA SER A 146 -18.42 13.34 9.58
C SER A 146 -17.73 12.74 10.81
N ALA A 147 -18.53 12.22 11.75
CA ALA A 147 -18.02 11.55 12.95
C ALA A 147 -17.34 10.20 12.63
N ASN A 148 -17.88 9.47 11.65
CA ASN A 148 -17.39 8.16 11.19
C ASN A 148 -17.16 8.22 9.66
N PRO A 149 -15.98 8.64 9.19
CA PRO A 149 -15.77 8.87 7.75
C PRO A 149 -15.96 7.64 6.88
N TYR A 150 -15.47 6.46 7.27
CA TYR A 150 -15.67 5.26 6.45
C TYR A 150 -17.14 4.79 6.39
N GLU A 151 -17.91 4.93 7.47
CA GLU A 151 -19.36 4.67 7.48
C GLU A 151 -20.11 5.66 6.57
N TYR A 152 -19.72 6.95 6.58
CA TYR A 152 -20.28 7.97 5.70
C TYR A 152 -19.96 7.68 4.23
N ALA A 153 -18.70 7.39 3.91
CA ALA A 153 -18.23 7.05 2.57
C ALA A 153 -18.95 5.80 2.03
N TYR A 154 -19.10 4.76 2.85
CA TYR A 154 -19.84 3.55 2.47
C TYR A 154 -21.32 3.85 2.17
N ARG A 155 -22.01 4.59 3.06
CA ARG A 155 -23.44 4.89 2.87
C ARG A 155 -23.69 5.78 1.64
N GLU A 156 -22.89 6.81 1.44
CA GLU A 156 -23.03 7.68 0.28
C GLU A 156 -22.56 6.98 -1.01
N GLY A 157 -21.51 6.14 -0.93
CA GLY A 157 -21.08 5.26 -2.02
C GLY A 157 -22.19 4.30 -2.47
N LYS A 158 -22.89 3.63 -1.54
CA LYS A 158 -24.09 2.83 -1.86
C LYS A 158 -25.20 3.67 -2.50
N ARG A 159 -25.40 4.91 -2.03
CA ARG A 159 -26.36 5.84 -2.63
C ARG A 159 -25.97 6.21 -4.06
N ILE A 160 -24.69 6.44 -4.32
CA ILE A 160 -24.13 6.73 -5.65
C ILE A 160 -24.27 5.51 -6.58
N GLN A 161 -23.95 4.29 -6.09
CA GLN A 161 -24.16 3.04 -6.82
C GLN A 161 -25.62 2.88 -7.23
N MET A 162 -26.58 3.00 -6.29
CA MET A 162 -28.01 2.93 -6.62
C MET A 162 -28.45 4.02 -7.61
N LEU A 163 -27.94 5.25 -7.50
CA LEU A 163 -28.25 6.31 -8.47
C LEU A 163 -27.73 5.97 -9.89
N LYS A 164 -26.55 5.34 -10.00
CA LYS A 164 -26.02 4.84 -11.27
C LYS A 164 -26.84 3.67 -11.83
N GLU A 165 -27.31 2.77 -10.97
CA GLU A 165 -28.14 1.60 -11.35
C GLU A 165 -29.56 1.98 -11.77
N ILE A 166 -30.14 3.02 -11.15
CA ILE A 166 -31.44 3.58 -11.51
C ILE A 166 -31.34 4.35 -12.83
N GLY A 167 -30.28 5.13 -13.03
CA GLY A 167 -30.12 5.99 -14.21
C GLY A 167 -31.24 7.02 -14.32
N ASP A 168 -31.62 7.37 -15.56
CA ASP A 168 -32.63 8.39 -15.83
C ASP A 168 -34.09 7.89 -15.69
N ASP A 169 -34.32 6.58 -15.54
CA ASP A 169 -35.67 5.99 -15.43
C ASP A 169 -35.91 5.26 -14.08
N PRO A 170 -36.45 5.95 -13.06
CA PRO A 170 -36.80 5.36 -11.78
C PRO A 170 -38.01 4.41 -11.83
N ALA A 171 -38.79 4.37 -12.90
CA ALA A 171 -39.88 3.41 -13.06
C ALA A 171 -39.36 2.03 -13.50
N ALA A 172 -38.39 2.00 -14.42
CA ALA A 172 -37.74 0.77 -14.86
C ALA A 172 -37.04 0.02 -13.71
N TYR A 173 -36.40 0.75 -12.77
CA TYR A 173 -35.79 0.14 -11.59
C TYR A 173 -36.83 -0.51 -10.66
N ARG A 174 -37.96 0.15 -10.40
CA ARG A 174 -39.06 -0.42 -9.59
C ARG A 174 -39.62 -1.69 -10.22
N ALA A 175 -39.81 -1.70 -11.54
CA ALA A 175 -40.29 -2.88 -12.26
C ALA A 175 -39.32 -4.08 -12.14
N LYS A 176 -37.99 -3.85 -12.15
CA LYS A 176 -36.99 -4.90 -11.89
C LYS A 176 -37.09 -5.44 -10.47
N VAL A 177 -37.16 -4.57 -9.46
CA VAL A 177 -37.28 -4.96 -8.04
C VAL A 177 -38.60 -5.72 -7.79
N GLU A 178 -39.71 -5.27 -8.36
CA GLU A 178 -41.00 -5.97 -8.28
C GLU A 178 -40.95 -7.35 -8.97
N ALA A 179 -40.26 -7.47 -10.12
CA ALA A 179 -40.05 -8.75 -10.79
C ALA A 179 -39.16 -9.71 -9.98
N GLU A 180 -38.09 -9.21 -9.35
CA GLU A 180 -37.22 -10.00 -8.48
C GLU A 180 -37.95 -10.46 -7.22
N ILE A 181 -38.67 -9.56 -6.54
CA ILE A 181 -39.51 -9.91 -5.38
C ILE A 181 -40.57 -10.95 -5.78
N ARG A 182 -41.19 -10.81 -6.97
CA ARG A 182 -42.16 -11.79 -7.49
C ARG A 182 -41.52 -13.13 -7.90
N ALA A 183 -40.23 -13.15 -8.23
CA ALA A 183 -39.48 -14.38 -8.47
C ALA A 183 -39.08 -15.06 -7.16
N GLN A 184 -38.66 -14.30 -6.13
CA GLN A 184 -38.33 -14.82 -4.80
C GLN A 184 -39.57 -15.29 -4.03
N ILE A 185 -40.73 -14.63 -4.21
CA ILE A 185 -42.01 -15.00 -3.57
C ILE A 185 -42.72 -16.14 -4.31
N GLN A 186 -42.40 -16.41 -5.59
CA GLN A 186 -42.93 -17.59 -6.29
C GLN A 186 -42.40 -18.86 -5.60
N PRO A 187 -43.24 -19.61 -4.87
CA PRO A 187 -42.74 -20.71 -4.09
C PRO A 187 -42.42 -21.88 -5.01
N SER A 188 -41.24 -22.47 -4.84
CA SER A 188 -40.88 -23.79 -5.35
C SER A 188 -41.60 -24.90 -4.57
N THR A 189 -42.90 -24.73 -4.34
CA THR A 189 -43.78 -25.77 -3.78
C THR A 189 -44.49 -26.49 -4.91
N PRO A 190 -44.40 -27.83 -5.02
CA PRO A 190 -45.36 -28.56 -5.84
C PRO A 190 -46.76 -28.23 -5.32
N SER A 191 -47.68 -27.92 -6.23
CA SER A 191 -49.06 -27.56 -5.88
C SER A 191 -49.81 -28.79 -5.38
N THR A 192 -49.63 -29.13 -4.10
CA THR A 192 -50.55 -30.00 -3.38
C THR A 192 -51.86 -29.24 -3.19
N PRO A 193 -52.99 -29.75 -3.70
CA PRO A 193 -54.26 -29.04 -3.58
C PRO A 193 -54.63 -28.90 -2.10
N LEU A 194 -54.76 -27.66 -1.64
CA LEU A 194 -55.25 -27.36 -0.29
C LEU A 194 -56.68 -27.91 -0.15
N PRO A 195 -56.98 -28.69 0.90
CA PRO A 195 -58.32 -29.23 1.08
C PRO A 195 -59.32 -28.09 1.33
N ALA A 196 -60.49 -28.17 0.70
CA ALA A 196 -61.52 -27.13 0.72
C ALA A 196 -62.10 -26.81 2.13
N SER A 197 -61.73 -27.59 3.16
CA SER A 197 -62.01 -27.26 4.55
C SER A 197 -60.96 -27.86 5.48
N LEU A 198 -60.49 -27.05 6.43
CA LEU A 198 -59.63 -27.49 7.54
C LEU A 198 -60.44 -28.12 8.70
N ALA A 199 -61.78 -28.12 8.64
CA ALA A 199 -62.63 -28.57 9.74
C ALA A 199 -62.51 -30.08 10.06
N GLY A 200 -62.00 -30.89 9.11
CA GLY A 200 -61.67 -32.31 9.31
C GLY A 200 -60.17 -32.60 9.50
N ALA A 201 -59.31 -31.58 9.42
CA ALA A 201 -57.86 -31.76 9.45
C ALA A 201 -57.37 -31.97 10.89
N ARG A 202 -57.17 -33.22 11.29
CA ARG A 202 -56.52 -33.57 12.56
C ARG A 202 -55.05 -33.10 12.51
N SER A 203 -54.65 -32.23 13.43
CA SER A 203 -53.25 -31.80 13.54
C SER A 203 -52.34 -32.98 13.93
N THR A 204 -51.65 -33.55 12.94
CA THR A 204 -50.64 -34.62 13.12
C THR A 204 -49.21 -34.08 13.21
N ALA A 205 -49.03 -32.76 13.21
CA ALA A 205 -47.72 -32.14 13.41
C ALA A 205 -47.17 -32.48 14.81
N THR A 206 -46.06 -33.22 14.85
CA THR A 206 -45.30 -33.51 16.07
C THR A 206 -44.87 -32.19 16.72
N ARG A 207 -45.50 -31.83 17.84
CA ARG A 207 -45.12 -30.65 18.63
C ARG A 207 -43.83 -30.93 19.39
N SER A 208 -42.69 -30.71 18.74
CA SER A 208 -41.42 -30.53 19.45
C SER A 208 -41.39 -29.11 20.02
N ALA A 209 -41.93 -28.95 21.23
CA ALA A 209 -41.74 -27.75 22.02
C ALA A 209 -40.47 -27.90 22.87
N PRO A 210 -39.62 -26.87 23.00
CA PRO A 210 -38.52 -26.92 23.95
C PRO A 210 -39.08 -27.05 25.37
N SER A 211 -38.74 -28.14 26.06
CA SER A 211 -39.13 -28.33 27.46
C SER A 211 -38.46 -27.25 28.31
N PHE A 212 -39.25 -26.44 29.00
CA PHE A 212 -38.72 -25.43 29.91
C PHE A 212 -38.24 -26.11 31.21
N THR A 213 -36.94 -26.41 31.27
CA THR A 213 -36.30 -27.11 32.40
C THR A 213 -36.09 -26.23 33.65
N GLY A 214 -36.72 -25.04 33.70
CA GLY A 214 -36.59 -24.09 34.81
C GLY A 214 -35.29 -23.29 34.80
N PRO A 215 -35.11 -22.38 35.77
CA PRO A 215 -33.86 -21.65 35.95
C PRO A 215 -32.74 -22.57 36.44
N THR A 216 -31.50 -22.27 36.05
CA THR A 216 -30.31 -23.01 36.47
C THR A 216 -30.18 -23.05 38.00
N PRO A 217 -30.02 -24.23 38.64
CA PRO A 217 -29.92 -24.32 40.09
C PRO A 217 -28.64 -23.64 40.59
N LEU A 218 -28.72 -22.89 41.69
CA LEU A 218 -27.63 -22.04 42.20
C LEU A 218 -26.30 -22.80 42.44
N GLY A 219 -26.36 -24.08 42.80
CA GLY A 219 -25.18 -24.95 42.95
C GLY A 219 -24.42 -25.28 41.65
N SER A 220 -24.95 -24.91 40.48
CA SER A 220 -24.25 -25.01 39.19
C SER A 220 -23.48 -23.74 38.81
N VAL A 221 -23.68 -22.64 39.57
CA VAL A 221 -23.09 -21.32 39.29
C VAL A 221 -21.86 -21.06 40.15
N PHE A 222 -21.71 -21.77 41.27
CA PHE A 222 -20.60 -21.68 42.20
C PHE A 222 -19.93 -23.06 42.36
N PRO A 223 -18.87 -23.36 41.59
CA PRO A 223 -18.00 -24.50 41.89
C PRO A 223 -17.24 -24.25 43.20
N ASN A 224 -17.09 -25.30 44.02
CA ASN A 224 -16.21 -25.32 45.20
C ASN A 224 -14.73 -25.33 44.80
#